data_AF-A8WIM5-F1
#
_entry.id   AF-A8WIM5-F1
#
_cell.length_a   1.000
_cell.length_b   1.000
_cell.length_c   1.000
_cell.angle_alpha   90.00
_cell.angle_beta   90.00
_cell.angle_gamma   90.00
#
_symmetry.space_group_name_H-M   'P 1'
#
loop_
_entity.id
_entity.type
_entity.pdbx_description
1 polymer ?
#
loop_
_entity_poly.entity_id
_entity_poly.type
_entity_poly.pdbx_seq_one_letter_code
_entity_poly.pdbx_strand_id
1 'polypeptide(L)' 'MAVNTKQKKRIDIATCWATNRISVMDTLEKYEDSYAIAEEFREWILHIGEKNENLKDSFLNFPKELKELLDQKVKD' A
#
# COMPACT_ATOMS: atom_id res chain seq x y z
N MET A 1 -11.59 21.04 10.78
CA MET A 1 -10.49 20.10 10.48
C MET A 1 -10.67 19.65 9.03
N ALA A 2 -9.83 20.13 8.11
CA ALA A 2 -9.92 19.70 6.72
C ALA A 2 -9.43 18.25 6.64
N VAL A 3 -10.34 17.30 6.39
CA VAL A 3 -9.95 15.95 5.98
C VAL A 3 -9.05 16.12 4.76
N ASN A 4 -7.79 15.70 4.87
CA ASN A 4 -6.81 15.80 3.80
C ASN A 4 -7.24 14.85 2.67
N THR A 5 -8.04 15.37 1.74
CA THR A 5 -8.65 14.63 0.62
C THR A 5 -7.61 13.92 -0.25
N LYS A 6 -6.36 14.39 -0.25
CA LYS A 6 -5.24 13.73 -0.94
C LYS A 6 -4.80 12.44 -0.24
N GLN A 7 -4.68 12.45 1.09
CA GLN A 7 -4.35 11.25 1.87
C GLN A 7 -5.44 10.19 1.76
N LYS A 8 -6.71 10.61 1.85
CA LYS A 8 -7.85 9.70 1.68
C LYS A 8 -7.82 8.95 0.35
N LYS A 9 -7.58 9.66 -0.76
CA LYS A 9 -7.43 9.04 -2.09
C LYS A 9 -6.28 8.04 -2.17
N ARG A 10 -5.15 8.30 -1.50
CA ARG A 10 -4.01 7.34 -1.46
C ARG A 10 -4.39 6.06 -0.73
N ILE A 11 -5.07 6.19 0.41
CA ILE A 11 -5.56 5.06 1.21
C ILE A 11 -6.58 4.25 0.39
N ASP A 12 -7.50 4.92 -0.30
CA ASP A 12 -8.52 4.24 -1.12
C ASP A 12 -7.87 3.42 -2.26
N ILE A 13 -6.88 3.99 -2.97
CA ILE A 13 -6.15 3.30 -4.05
C ILE A 13 -5.36 2.10 -3.50
N ALA A 14 -4.63 2.28 -2.40
CA ALA A 14 -3.84 1.21 -1.81
C ALA A 14 -4.72 0.07 -1.27
N THR A 15 -5.86 0.41 -0.64
CA THR A 15 -6.87 -0.56 -0.20
C THR A 15 -7.41 -1.36 -1.37
N CYS A 16 -7.78 -0.69 -2.46
CA CYS A 16 -8.29 -1.35 -3.67
C CYS A 16 -7.23 -2.28 -4.29
N TRP A 17 -5.97 -1.85 -4.36
CA TRP A 17 -4.88 -2.69 -4.85
C TRP A 17 -4.68 -3.93 -3.98
N ALA A 18 -4.57 -3.77 -2.66
CA ALA A 18 -4.33 -4.87 -1.74
C ALA A 18 -5.48 -5.89 -1.75
N THR A 19 -6.73 -5.41 -1.64
CA THR A 19 -7.92 -6.28 -1.66
C THR A 19 -8.08 -7.05 -2.96
N ASN A 20 -7.87 -6.40 -4.11
CA ASN A 20 -7.89 -7.11 -5.41
C ASN A 20 -6.80 -8.17 -5.49
N ARG A 21 -5.58 -7.87 -5.02
CA ARG A 21 -4.45 -8.80 -5.09
C ARG A 21 -4.64 -10.00 -4.15
N ILE A 22 -5.09 -9.77 -2.92
CA ILE A 22 -5.46 -10.81 -1.94
C ILE A 22 -6.54 -11.71 -2.55
N SER A 23 -7.62 -11.14 -3.08
CA SER A 23 -8.70 -11.91 -3.70
C SER A 23 -8.23 -12.78 -4.87
N VAL A 24 -7.33 -12.27 -5.71
CA VAL A 24 -6.73 -13.06 -6.80
C VAL A 24 -5.86 -14.19 -6.25
N MET A 25 -5.07 -13.96 -5.20
CA MET A 25 -4.25 -15.00 -4.58
C MET A 25 -5.11 -16.07 -3.90
N ASP A 26 -6.17 -15.68 -3.19
CA ASP A 26 -7.13 -16.60 -2.57
C ASP A 26 -7.83 -17.48 -3.61
N THR A 27 -8.22 -16.89 -4.75
CA THR A 27 -8.85 -17.63 -5.86
C THR A 27 -7.88 -18.65 -6.48
N LEU A 28 -6.58 -18.40 -6.39
CA LEU A 28 -5.53 -19.33 -6.85
C LEU A 28 -5.07 -20.30 -5.75
N GLU A 29 -5.75 -20.32 -4.59
CA GLU A 29 -5.40 -21.11 -3.40
C GLU A 29 -3.98 -20.82 -2.86
N LYS A 30 -3.46 -19.62 -3.16
CA LYS A 30 -2.14 -19.15 -2.71
C LYS A 30 -2.26 -18.37 -1.40
N TYR A 31 -2.71 -19.05 -0.36
CA TYR A 31 -3.05 -18.41 0.92
C TYR A 31 -1.83 -17.81 1.64
N GLU A 32 -0.65 -18.39 1.48
CA GLU A 32 0.59 -17.80 2.02
C GLU A 32 0.92 -16.47 1.34
N ASP A 33 0.76 -16.40 0.02
CA ASP A 33 0.98 -15.17 -0.75
C ASP A 33 -0.08 -14.11 -0.40
N SER A 34 -1.34 -14.52 -0.25
CA SER A 34 -2.43 -13.60 0.13
C SER A 34 -2.23 -13.06 1.55
N TYR A 35 -1.79 -13.91 2.48
CA TYR A 35 -1.43 -13.52 3.85
C TYR A 35 -0.24 -12.55 3.88
N ALA A 36 0.83 -12.83 3.12
CA ALA A 36 1.99 -11.94 3.03
C ALA A 36 1.58 -10.53 2.55
N ILE A 37 0.72 -10.44 1.53
CA ILE A 37 0.20 -9.16 1.02
C ILE A 37 -0.64 -8.45 2.10
N ALA A 38 -1.47 -9.19 2.84
CA ALA A 38 -2.28 -8.62 3.91
C ALA A 38 -1.41 -8.03 5.04
N GLU A 39 -0.34 -8.73 5.43
CA GLU A 39 0.60 -8.25 6.45
C GLU A 39 1.41 -7.05 5.96
N GLU A 40 1.94 -7.07 4.74
CA GLU A 40 2.59 -5.89 4.13
C GLU A 40 1.65 -4.68 4.14
N PHE A 41 0.38 -4.87 3.76
CA PHE A 41 -0.61 -3.80 3.74
C PHE A 41 -0.95 -3.30 5.15
N ARG A 42 -1.04 -4.19 6.14
CA ARG A 42 -1.25 -3.84 7.55
C ARG A 42 -0.09 -2.97 8.07
N GLU A 43 1.15 -3.36 7.79
CA GLU A 43 2.33 -2.58 8.16
C GLU A 43 2.37 -1.23 7.44
N TRP A 44 2.01 -1.17 6.16
CA TRP A 44 1.89 0.10 5.44
C TRP A 44 0.93 1.08 6.11
N ILE A 45 -0.28 0.61 6.47
CA ILE A 45 -1.28 1.44 7.14
C ILE A 45 -0.75 1.93 8.49
N LEU A 46 -0.11 1.05 9.27
CA LEU A 46 0.40 1.41 10.59
C LEU A 46 1.45 2.52 10.53
N HIS A 47 2.29 2.53 9.50
CA HIS A 47 3.34 3.52 9.33
C HIS A 47 2.95 4.67 8.37
N ILE A 48 1.67 4.77 7.98
CA ILE A 48 1.22 5.82 7.06
C ILE A 48 1.32 7.20 7.72
N GLY A 49 2.12 8.09 7.14
CA GLY A 49 2.32 9.45 7.66
C GLY A 49 3.54 9.61 8.59
N GLU A 50 4.23 8.52 8.95
CA GLU A 50 5.57 8.62 9.52
C GLU A 50 6.59 8.93 8.40
N LYS A 51 7.55 9.83 8.66
CA LYS A 51 8.70 10.07 7.76
C LYS A 51 9.67 8.89 7.86
N ASN A 52 9.24 7.70 7.47
CA ASN A 52 10.11 6.53 7.49
C ASN A 52 10.85 6.43 6.15
N GLU A 53 12.09 6.91 6.15
CA GLU A 53 13.05 6.68 5.06
C GLU A 53 13.25 5.18 4.77
N ASN A 54 12.94 4.30 5.74
CA ASN A 54 13.07 2.84 5.66
C ASN A 54 11.86 2.09 5.08
N LEU A 55 10.69 2.72 4.90
CA LEU A 55 9.51 2.05 4.30
C LEU A 55 9.69 1.73 2.82
N LYS A 56 10.65 2.38 2.15
CA LYS A 56 10.88 2.21 0.71
C LYS A 56 11.35 0.80 0.36
N ASP A 57 12.03 0.10 1.25
CA ASP A 57 12.60 -1.22 1.00
C ASP A 57 11.75 -2.38 1.55
N SER A 58 10.70 -2.08 2.32
CA SER A 58 9.87 -3.11 2.97
C SER A 58 8.75 -3.67 2.09
N PHE A 59 8.38 -2.98 1.00
CA PHE A 59 7.35 -3.47 0.08
C PHE A 59 7.96 -4.27 -1.06
N LEU A 60 8.01 -5.59 -0.86
CA LEU A 60 8.56 -6.51 -1.85
C LEU A 60 7.70 -6.58 -3.12
N ASN A 61 6.40 -6.29 -3.03
CA ASN A 61 5.43 -6.45 -4.13
C ASN A 61 4.62 -5.20 -4.51
N PHE A 62 4.92 -4.04 -3.92
CA PHE A 62 4.18 -2.83 -4.28
C PHE A 62 4.61 -2.33 -5.67
N PRO A 63 3.68 -2.12 -6.62
CA PRO A 63 4.03 -1.71 -7.97
C PRO A 63 4.87 -0.45 -7.97
N LYS A 64 6.00 -0.49 -8.69
CA LYS A 64 6.93 0.63 -8.76
C LYS A 64 6.26 1.89 -9.33
N GLU A 65 5.29 1.74 -10.24
CA GLU A 65 4.51 2.88 -10.75
C GLU A 65 3.65 3.53 -9.65
N LEU A 66 3.07 2.75 -8.74
CA LEU A 66 2.31 3.28 -7.61
C LEU A 66 3.23 3.94 -6.57
N LYS A 67 4.44 3.39 -6.37
CA LYS A 67 5.47 3.97 -5.51
C LYS A 67 5.92 5.33 -6.03
N GLU A 68 6.17 5.45 -7.33
CA GLU A 68 6.53 6.72 -7.98
C GLU A 68 5.39 7.75 -7.90
N LEU A 69 4.14 7.34 -8.08
CA LEU A 69 2.97 8.20 -7.88
C LEU A 69 2.82 8.68 -6.42
N LEU A 70 3.26 7.89 -5.44
CA LEU A 70 3.28 8.26 -4.03
C LEU A 70 4.42 9.26 -3.73
N ASP A 71 5.61 9.01 -4.25
CA ASP A 71 6.85 9.77 -4.00
C ASP A 71 6.91 11.11 -4.75
N GLN A 72 6.48 11.17 -6.01
CA GLN A 72 6.50 12.41 -6.82
C GLN A 72 5.71 13.55 -6.17
N LYS A 73 4.73 13.22 -5.33
CA LYS A 73 3.80 14.19 -4.74
C LYS A 73 4.15 14.59 -3.30
N VAL A 74 5.38 14.30 -2.87
CA VAL A 74 5.99 14.79 -1.62
C VAL A 74 6.89 16.01 -1.87
N LYS A 75 7.27 16.28 -3.13
CA LYS A 75 8.14 17.41 -3.52
C LYS A 75 7.40 18.67 -4.00
N ASP A 76 6.07 18.68 -4.05
CA ASP A 76 5.23 19.85 -4.38
C ASP A 76 4.36 20.30 -3.19
#